data_AF-A0A1H9BV35-F1
#
_entry.id   AF-A0A1H9BV35-F1
#
_cell.length_a   1.000
_cell.length_b   1.000
_cell.length_c   1.000
_cell.angle_alpha   90.00
_cell.angle_beta   90.00
_cell.angle_gamma   90.00
#
_symmetry.space_group_name_H-M   'P 1'
#
loop_
_entity.id
_entity.type
_entity.pdbx_description
1 polymer ?
#
loop_
_entity_poly.entity_id
_entity_poly.type
_entity_poly.pdbx_seq_one_letter_code
_entity_poly.pdbx_strand_id
1 'polypeptide(L)'
;MGLLNAGKVKRFENWTVLVYSEPGKGKTTMVKSLKGKTILLSVDGMYTVLAGLDNVDIYTMDSKKPNKEIGEFYKFVRSHLDDYNNIVIDNLSTLQKIWLNEAARSTKSGMPELKDYPIFDRVLLDFINSLKDFNKNLLLLAHEISVEITRTNGGVYTQFQPEFRNLNAIMGVIPLVGRLVVYTNQTTNEHERIIVLQPTQATKAKDQLIGNIDTIPQMELLPTLQKGE
;
A
#
# COMPACT_ATOMS: atom_id res chain seq x y z
N MET A 1 -23.52 10.44 9.05
CA MET A 1 -23.37 9.85 10.40
C MET A 1 -24.24 8.60 10.46
N GLY A 2 -23.69 7.44 10.81
CA GLY A 2 -24.42 6.17 10.82
C GLY A 2 -24.15 5.41 12.12
N LEU A 3 -25.19 4.81 12.70
CA LEU A 3 -25.09 3.92 13.86
C LEU A 3 -25.08 2.48 13.37
N LEU A 4 -24.02 1.72 13.68
CA LEU A 4 -23.89 0.31 13.30
C LEU A 4 -23.66 -0.55 14.55
N ASN A 5 -24.33 -1.71 14.59
CA ASN A 5 -24.10 -2.71 15.64
C ASN A 5 -22.86 -3.54 15.30
N ALA A 6 -21.97 -3.77 16.28
CA ALA A 6 -20.74 -4.52 16.09
C ALA A 6 -20.96 -5.95 15.54
N GLY A 7 -22.07 -6.61 15.90
CA GLY A 7 -22.42 -7.94 15.41
C GLY A 7 -22.84 -7.99 13.93
N LYS A 8 -23.09 -6.82 13.29
CA LYS A 8 -23.35 -6.71 11.85
C LYS A 8 -22.10 -6.36 11.04
N VAL A 9 -20.97 -6.10 11.71
CA VAL A 9 -19.72 -5.78 11.05
C VAL A 9 -19.13 -7.05 10.45
N LYS A 10 -19.05 -7.10 9.12
CA LYS A 10 -18.29 -8.13 8.44
C LYS A 10 -16.82 -7.72 8.41
N ARG A 11 -15.99 -8.42 9.19
CA ARG A 11 -14.60 -8.03 9.41
C ARG A 11 -13.78 -7.89 8.11
N PHE A 12 -14.05 -8.74 7.13
CA PHE A 12 -13.30 -8.81 5.88
C PHE A 12 -14.01 -8.14 4.70
N GLU A 13 -15.12 -7.46 4.92
CA GLU A 13 -15.80 -6.70 3.87
C GLU A 13 -15.04 -5.39 3.62
N ASN A 14 -14.70 -5.12 2.35
CA ASN A 14 -14.06 -3.87 1.90
C ASN A 14 -12.78 -3.54 2.67
N TRP A 15 -11.88 -4.52 2.76
CA TRP A 15 -10.64 -4.38 3.52
C TRP A 15 -9.70 -3.36 2.89
N THR A 16 -8.82 -2.78 3.71
CA THR A 16 -7.70 -1.94 3.25
C THR A 16 -6.40 -2.49 3.81
N VAL A 17 -5.45 -2.75 2.92
CA VAL A 17 -4.17 -3.39 3.22
C VAL A 17 -3.04 -2.56 2.64
N LEU A 18 -1.97 -2.38 3.41
CA LEU A 18 -0.69 -1.88 2.91
C LEU A 18 0.37 -2.98 2.99
N VAL A 19 1.02 -3.28 1.87
CA VAL A 19 2.20 -4.17 1.84
C VAL A 19 3.43 -3.39 1.41
N TYR A 20 4.50 -3.48 2.19
CA TYR A 20 5.77 -2.83 1.89
C TYR A 20 6.94 -3.81 1.86
N SER A 21 7.94 -3.49 1.06
CA SER A 21 9.20 -4.23 0.95
C SER A 21 10.20 -3.44 0.14
N GLU A 22 11.45 -3.89 0.13
CA GLU A 22 12.44 -3.47 -0.86
C GLU A 22 11.92 -3.65 -2.31
N PRO A 23 12.41 -2.84 -3.27
CA PRO A 23 12.20 -3.09 -4.70
C PRO A 23 12.57 -4.53 -5.11
N GLY A 24 11.86 -5.09 -6.09
CA GLY A 24 12.19 -6.42 -6.64
C GLY A 24 11.77 -7.64 -5.79
N LYS A 25 11.21 -7.46 -4.59
CA LYS A 25 10.75 -8.60 -3.75
C LYS A 25 9.41 -9.20 -4.21
N GLY A 26 8.72 -8.57 -5.15
CA GLY A 26 7.53 -9.11 -5.80
C GLY A 26 6.18 -8.60 -5.27
N LYS A 27 6.11 -7.39 -4.68
CA LYS A 27 4.85 -6.79 -4.20
C LYS A 27 3.74 -6.80 -5.26
N THR A 28 4.04 -6.34 -6.47
CA THR A 28 3.09 -6.29 -7.59
C THR A 28 2.56 -7.68 -7.96
N THR A 29 3.35 -8.74 -7.79
CA THR A 29 2.92 -10.13 -8.03
C THR A 29 1.71 -10.52 -7.18
N MET A 30 1.51 -9.92 -6.00
CA MET A 30 0.37 -10.21 -5.13
C MET A 30 -0.97 -9.97 -5.81
N VAL A 31 -1.03 -9.01 -6.74
CA VAL A 31 -2.24 -8.68 -7.51
C VAL A 31 -2.78 -9.91 -8.26
N LYS A 32 -1.93 -10.87 -8.64
CA LYS A 32 -2.33 -12.14 -9.25
C LYS A 32 -3.25 -13.00 -8.38
N SER A 33 -3.22 -12.80 -7.07
CA SER A 33 -4.05 -13.55 -6.12
C SER A 33 -5.41 -12.91 -5.83
N LEU A 34 -5.66 -11.70 -6.36
CA LEU A 34 -6.95 -11.03 -6.22
C LEU A 34 -8.00 -11.70 -7.11
N LYS A 35 -9.13 -12.04 -6.50
CA LYS A 35 -10.35 -12.43 -7.21
C LYS A 35 -11.16 -11.21 -7.59
N GLY A 36 -11.94 -11.33 -8.67
CA GLY A 36 -12.78 -10.23 -9.17
C GLY A 36 -12.01 -9.25 -10.07
N LYS A 37 -12.75 -8.31 -10.64
CA LYS A 37 -12.18 -7.30 -11.55
C LYS A 37 -11.43 -6.24 -10.73
N THR A 38 -10.23 -5.91 -11.17
CA THR A 38 -9.29 -5.06 -10.44
C THR A 38 -8.87 -3.89 -11.30
N ILE A 39 -8.87 -2.69 -10.71
CA ILE A 39 -8.23 -1.51 -11.30
C ILE A 39 -6.94 -1.21 -10.54
N LEU A 40 -5.83 -1.12 -11.27
CA LEU A 40 -4.51 -0.82 -10.70
C LEU A 40 -4.01 0.54 -11.22
N LEU A 41 -3.71 1.46 -10.30
CA LEU A 41 -2.94 2.66 -10.59
C LEU A 41 -1.45 2.31 -10.57
N SER A 42 -0.83 2.25 -11.74
CA SER A 42 0.62 2.09 -11.87
C SER A 42 1.28 3.47 -11.94
N VAL A 43 2.04 3.77 -10.89
CA VAL A 43 2.73 5.04 -10.69
C VAL A 43 4.12 5.02 -11.34
N ASP A 44 4.80 3.86 -11.32
CA ASP A 44 6.18 3.69 -11.80
C ASP A 44 6.29 2.88 -13.10
N GLY A 45 5.16 2.39 -13.64
CA GLY A 45 5.11 1.59 -14.86
C GLY A 45 5.54 0.13 -14.68
N MET A 46 5.77 -0.36 -13.45
CA MET A 46 6.30 -1.70 -13.18
C MET A 46 5.20 -2.78 -13.12
N TYR A 47 4.31 -2.82 -14.12
CA TYR A 47 3.17 -3.74 -14.15
C TYR A 47 3.38 -4.98 -15.04
N THR A 48 4.51 -5.12 -15.73
CA THR A 48 4.76 -6.24 -16.68
C THR A 48 4.55 -7.63 -16.08
N VAL A 49 4.77 -7.77 -14.77
CA VAL A 49 4.51 -9.03 -14.06
C VAL A 49 3.05 -9.49 -14.15
N LEU A 50 2.12 -8.58 -14.45
CA LEU A 50 0.67 -8.80 -14.57
C LEU A 50 0.22 -9.12 -16.00
N ALA A 51 1.15 -9.24 -16.95
CA ALA A 51 0.81 -9.56 -18.33
C ALA A 51 -0.01 -10.86 -18.43
N GLY A 52 -1.07 -10.82 -19.24
CA GLY A 52 -1.97 -11.95 -19.48
C GLY A 52 -3.09 -12.14 -18.44
N LEU A 53 -3.24 -11.23 -17.48
CA LEU A 53 -4.38 -11.24 -16.56
C LEU A 53 -5.57 -10.49 -17.16
N ASP A 54 -6.63 -11.20 -17.51
CA ASP A 54 -7.84 -10.61 -18.11
C ASP A 54 -8.68 -9.80 -17.11
N ASN A 55 -8.47 -10.01 -15.81
CA ASN A 55 -9.25 -9.37 -14.74
C ASN A 55 -8.59 -8.13 -14.13
N VAL A 56 -7.48 -7.64 -14.70
CA VAL A 56 -6.74 -6.49 -14.19
C VAL A 56 -6.63 -5.40 -15.25
N ASP A 57 -7.34 -4.30 -15.03
CA ASP A 57 -7.18 -3.07 -15.81
C ASP A 57 -6.05 -2.22 -15.21
N ILE A 58 -5.19 -1.66 -16.07
CA ILE A 58 -4.03 -0.87 -15.66
C ILE A 58 -4.26 0.59 -16.05
N TYR A 59 -4.33 1.46 -15.05
CA TYR A 59 -4.29 2.91 -15.22
C TYR A 59 -2.86 3.40 -15.00
N THR A 60 -2.20 3.86 -16.06
CA THR A 60 -0.84 4.39 -15.98
C THR A 60 -0.84 5.88 -15.68
N MET A 61 -0.09 6.31 -14.66
CA MET A 61 0.01 7.72 -14.29
C MET A 61 0.97 8.50 -15.21
N ASP A 62 0.57 9.69 -15.66
CA ASP A 62 1.51 10.69 -16.18
C ASP A 62 2.28 11.36 -15.01
N SER A 63 3.53 10.92 -14.83
CA SER A 63 4.43 11.47 -13.80
C SER A 63 4.70 12.97 -13.92
N LYS A 64 4.35 13.63 -15.03
CA LYS A 64 4.52 15.08 -15.18
C LYS A 64 3.44 15.88 -14.49
N LYS A 65 2.27 15.30 -14.18
CA LYS A 65 1.12 15.98 -13.57
C LYS A 65 0.46 15.12 -12.47
N PRO A 66 1.23 14.65 -11.47
CA PRO A 66 0.77 13.67 -10.49
C PRO A 66 -0.50 14.10 -9.75
N ASN A 67 -0.63 15.39 -9.37
CA ASN A 67 -1.83 15.87 -8.68
C ASN A 67 -3.10 15.80 -9.55
N LYS A 68 -2.97 16.07 -10.86
CA LYS A 68 -4.07 15.93 -11.82
C LYS A 68 -4.44 14.46 -11.99
N GLU A 69 -3.44 13.60 -12.16
CA GLU A 69 -3.61 12.16 -12.37
C GLU A 69 -4.25 11.45 -11.17
N ILE A 70 -3.91 11.82 -9.93
CA ILE A 70 -4.60 11.33 -8.72
C ILE A 70 -6.10 11.64 -8.81
N GLY A 71 -6.44 12.89 -9.17
CA GLY A 71 -7.83 13.34 -9.29
C GLY A 71 -8.58 12.66 -10.45
N GLU A 72 -7.91 12.42 -11.58
CA GLU A 72 -8.48 11.75 -12.74
C GLU A 72 -8.69 10.26 -12.49
N PHE A 73 -7.73 9.59 -11.86
CA PHE A 73 -7.88 8.21 -11.40
C PHE A 73 -9.06 8.07 -10.44
N TYR A 74 -9.16 8.96 -9.43
CA TYR A 74 -10.31 8.96 -8.51
C TYR A 74 -11.64 9.11 -9.24
N LYS A 75 -11.75 10.05 -10.19
CA LYS A 75 -12.96 10.27 -10.99
C LYS A 75 -13.28 9.06 -11.88
N PHE A 76 -12.27 8.44 -12.47
CA PHE A 76 -12.41 7.25 -13.28
C PHE A 76 -13.00 6.11 -12.47
N VAL A 77 -12.40 5.77 -11.32
CA VAL A 77 -12.89 4.71 -10.44
C VAL A 77 -14.30 5.02 -9.96
N ARG A 78 -14.57 6.27 -9.55
CA ARG A 78 -15.91 6.70 -9.13
C ARG A 78 -16.98 6.50 -10.20
N SER A 79 -16.64 6.70 -11.47
CA SER A 79 -17.58 6.56 -12.59
C SER A 79 -17.82 5.11 -13.00
N HIS A 80 -16.94 4.20 -12.58
CA HIS A 80 -16.95 2.77 -12.91
C HIS A 80 -16.97 1.91 -11.65
N LEU A 81 -17.58 2.40 -10.56
CA LEU A 81 -17.53 1.73 -9.26
C LEU A 81 -18.07 0.31 -9.32
N ASP A 82 -19.13 0.09 -10.08
CA ASP A 82 -19.80 -1.21 -10.18
C ASP A 82 -18.99 -2.21 -11.02
N ASP A 83 -18.03 -1.74 -11.81
CA ASP A 83 -17.19 -2.60 -12.65
C ASP A 83 -16.06 -3.27 -11.86
N TYR A 84 -15.65 -2.69 -10.72
CA TYR A 84 -14.47 -3.15 -9.98
C TYR A 84 -14.81 -3.68 -8.59
N ASN A 85 -14.12 -4.75 -8.20
CA ASN A 85 -14.12 -5.30 -6.85
C ASN A 85 -12.93 -4.77 -6.03
N ASN A 86 -11.79 -4.58 -6.69
CA ASN A 86 -10.53 -4.22 -6.04
C ASN A 86 -9.91 -2.98 -6.68
N ILE A 87 -9.27 -2.17 -5.84
CA ILE A 87 -8.47 -1.01 -6.23
C ILE A 87 -7.05 -1.25 -5.73
N VAL A 88 -6.05 -1.09 -6.60
CA VAL A 88 -4.64 -1.25 -6.25
C VAL A 88 -3.88 0.03 -6.54
N ILE A 89 -3.02 0.48 -5.62
CA ILE A 89 -2.10 1.59 -5.82
C ILE A 89 -0.65 1.08 -5.76
N ASP A 90 0.05 1.11 -6.90
CA ASP A 90 1.42 0.60 -7.06
C ASP A 90 2.36 1.69 -7.63
N ASN A 91 3.13 2.42 -6.81
CA ASN A 91 3.18 2.35 -5.36
C ASN A 91 3.19 3.75 -4.73
N LEU A 92 2.79 3.82 -3.45
CA LEU A 92 2.64 5.08 -2.71
C LEU A 92 3.97 5.82 -2.49
N SER A 93 5.08 5.10 -2.35
CA SER A 93 6.40 5.69 -2.13
C SER A 93 6.89 6.41 -3.39
N THR A 94 6.68 5.84 -4.56
CA THR A 94 6.97 6.51 -5.83
C THR A 94 6.01 7.68 -6.07
N LEU A 95 4.73 7.55 -5.67
CA LEU A 95 3.77 8.65 -5.79
C LEU A 95 4.24 9.89 -5.02
N GLN A 96 4.72 9.72 -3.78
CA GLN A 96 5.31 10.79 -2.98
C GLN A 96 6.47 11.47 -3.71
N LYS A 97 7.40 10.67 -4.24
CA LYS A 97 8.59 11.18 -4.95
C LYS A 97 8.19 11.99 -6.19
N ILE A 98 7.29 11.46 -7.02
CA ILE A 98 6.86 12.12 -8.25
C ILE A 98 6.10 13.42 -7.92
N TRP A 99 5.21 13.41 -6.93
CA TRP A 99 4.47 14.60 -6.51
C TRP A 99 5.40 15.70 -6.01
N LEU A 100 6.32 15.37 -5.10
CA LEU A 100 7.29 16.33 -4.57
C LEU A 100 8.22 16.86 -5.68
N ASN A 101 8.65 16.00 -6.60
CA ASN A 101 9.47 16.41 -7.75
C ASN A 101 8.72 17.36 -8.68
N GLU A 102 7.41 17.21 -8.85
CA GLU A 102 6.62 18.16 -9.65
C GLU A 102 6.51 19.52 -8.96
N ALA A 103 6.22 19.53 -7.64
CA ALA A 103 6.23 20.76 -6.85
C ALA A 103 7.58 21.51 -6.94
N ALA A 104 8.69 20.75 -6.87
CA ALA A 104 10.05 21.25 -6.95
C ALA A 104 10.37 21.97 -8.28
N ARG A 105 9.70 21.64 -9.39
CA ARG A 105 9.96 22.26 -10.71
C ARG A 105 9.68 23.76 -10.74
N SER A 106 8.77 24.22 -9.89
CA SER A 106 8.40 25.64 -9.78
C SER A 106 9.35 26.46 -8.90
N THR A 107 10.29 25.79 -8.22
CA THR A 107 11.16 26.41 -7.22
C THR A 107 12.49 26.85 -7.82
N LYS A 108 13.13 27.84 -7.20
CA LYS A 108 14.46 28.30 -7.63
C LYS A 108 15.57 27.28 -7.37
N SER A 109 15.43 26.46 -6.33
CA SER A 109 16.43 25.46 -5.93
C SER A 109 16.33 24.16 -6.70
N GLY A 110 15.24 23.92 -7.44
CA GLY A 110 14.94 22.63 -8.04
C GLY A 110 14.63 21.54 -6.99
N MET A 111 14.27 21.94 -5.77
CA MET A 111 13.97 21.06 -4.65
C MET A 111 12.60 21.40 -4.05
N PRO A 112 11.85 20.44 -3.51
CA PRO A 112 10.58 20.72 -2.85
C PRO A 112 10.78 21.70 -1.68
N GLU A 113 9.87 22.66 -1.52
CA GLU A 113 9.89 23.59 -0.38
C GLU A 113 9.37 22.90 0.89
N LEU A 114 9.74 23.43 2.07
CA LEU A 114 9.31 22.86 3.36
C LEU A 114 7.79 22.74 3.51
N LYS A 115 7.03 23.63 2.85
CA LYS A 115 5.56 23.63 2.86
C LYS A 115 4.95 22.49 2.03
N ASP A 116 5.68 21.96 1.05
CA ASP A 116 5.15 20.98 0.09
C ASP A 116 4.94 19.61 0.76
N TYR A 117 5.80 19.27 1.73
CA TYR A 117 5.71 18.03 2.49
C TYR A 117 4.38 17.86 3.26
N PRO A 118 3.97 18.78 4.15
CA PRO A 118 2.69 18.65 4.85
C PRO A 118 1.48 18.76 3.91
N ILE A 119 1.60 19.48 2.78
CA ILE A 119 0.56 19.50 1.75
C ILE A 119 0.38 18.10 1.15
N PHE A 120 1.49 17.45 0.75
CA PHE A 120 1.43 16.09 0.22
C PHE A 120 0.91 15.09 1.25
N ASP A 121 1.34 15.19 2.52
CA ASP A 121 0.87 14.32 3.59
C ASP A 121 -0.67 14.36 3.71
N ARG A 122 -1.27 15.56 3.60
CA ARG A 122 -2.72 15.73 3.56
C ARG A 122 -3.33 15.13 2.29
N VAL A 123 -2.78 15.46 1.12
CA VAL A 123 -3.28 14.95 -0.19
C VAL A 123 -3.30 13.42 -0.20
N LEU A 124 -2.25 12.77 0.29
CA LEU A 124 -2.16 11.31 0.33
C LEU A 124 -3.17 10.69 1.30
N LEU A 125 -3.33 11.27 2.50
CA LEU A 125 -4.30 10.81 3.47
C LEU A 125 -5.74 10.96 2.96
N ASP A 126 -6.07 12.12 2.38
CA ASP A 126 -7.39 12.40 1.81
C ASP A 126 -7.67 11.46 0.63
N PHE A 127 -6.68 11.19 -0.21
CA PHE A 127 -6.81 10.26 -1.33
C PHE A 127 -7.12 8.83 -0.85
N ILE A 128 -6.36 8.30 0.12
CA ILE A 128 -6.61 6.96 0.67
C ILE A 128 -7.99 6.88 1.31
N ASN A 129 -8.39 7.87 2.11
CA ASN A 129 -9.71 7.89 2.73
C ASN A 129 -10.83 7.95 1.68
N SER A 130 -10.66 8.76 0.64
CA SER A 130 -11.63 8.88 -0.44
C SER A 130 -11.80 7.56 -1.22
N LEU A 131 -10.73 6.77 -1.38
CA LEU A 131 -10.83 5.44 -2.00
C LEU A 131 -11.53 4.43 -1.09
N LYS A 132 -11.35 4.53 0.24
CA LYS A 132 -12.05 3.66 1.20
C LYS A 132 -13.56 3.88 1.19
N ASP A 133 -14.00 5.10 0.94
CA ASP A 133 -15.44 5.44 0.84
C ASP A 133 -16.15 4.74 -0.34
N PHE A 134 -15.39 4.20 -1.30
CA PHE A 134 -15.95 3.41 -2.40
C PHE A 134 -16.45 2.03 -1.99
N ASN A 135 -16.18 1.58 -0.76
CA ASN A 135 -16.60 0.26 -0.27
C ASN A 135 -16.12 -0.86 -1.20
N LYS A 136 -14.82 -0.84 -1.53
CA LYS A 136 -14.10 -1.83 -2.34
C LYS A 136 -12.89 -2.33 -1.57
N ASN A 137 -12.34 -3.46 -1.99
CA ASN A 137 -11.06 -3.93 -1.46
C ASN A 137 -9.93 -3.02 -1.95
N LEU A 138 -9.11 -2.52 -1.03
CA LEU A 138 -8.03 -1.57 -1.34
C LEU A 138 -6.67 -2.15 -0.96
N LEU A 139 -5.83 -2.39 -1.97
CA LEU A 139 -4.44 -2.81 -1.79
C LEU A 139 -3.49 -1.65 -2.10
N LEU A 140 -2.69 -1.28 -1.12
CA LEU A 140 -1.66 -0.25 -1.22
C LEU A 140 -0.30 -0.94 -1.21
N LEU A 141 0.58 -0.58 -2.14
CA LEU A 141 1.95 -1.07 -2.18
C LEU A 141 2.92 0.07 -1.86
N ALA A 142 4.08 -0.27 -1.29
CA ALA A 142 5.10 0.71 -0.94
C ALA A 142 6.52 0.16 -0.91
N HIS A 143 7.49 1.05 -1.04
CA HIS A 143 8.89 0.73 -0.79
C HIS A 143 9.16 0.68 0.71
N GLU A 144 10.23 -0.04 1.08
CA GLU A 144 10.75 -0.10 2.43
C GLU A 144 11.94 0.85 2.59
N ILE A 145 12.04 1.45 3.76
CA ILE A 145 13.25 2.09 4.26
C ILE A 145 13.68 1.46 5.58
N SER A 146 14.99 1.54 5.82
CA SER A 146 15.63 1.20 7.08
C SER A 146 15.95 2.48 7.84
N VAL A 147 15.48 2.60 9.07
CA VAL A 147 15.76 3.74 9.95
C VAL A 147 16.49 3.25 11.19
N GLU A 148 17.60 3.90 11.54
CA GLU A 148 18.31 3.63 12.79
C GLU A 148 17.59 4.33 13.94
N ILE A 149 17.23 3.57 14.98
CA ILE A 149 16.55 4.06 16.17
C ILE A 149 17.46 3.88 17.38
N THR A 150 17.76 4.99 18.06
CA THR A 150 18.47 4.97 19.34
C THR A 150 17.50 4.67 20.47
N ARG A 151 17.80 3.61 21.23
CA ARG A 151 17.08 3.23 22.45
C ARG A 151 17.40 4.22 23.56
N THR A 152 16.51 4.27 24.55
CA THR A 152 16.74 5.04 25.79
C THR A 152 17.98 4.60 26.56
N ASN A 153 18.42 3.35 26.40
CA ASN A 153 19.64 2.81 27.00
C ASN A 153 20.91 3.03 26.14
N GLY A 154 20.83 3.82 25.07
CA GLY A 154 21.96 4.12 24.17
C GLY A 154 22.26 3.07 23.11
N GLY A 155 21.63 1.89 23.14
CA GLY A 155 21.76 0.91 22.06
C GLY A 155 21.03 1.36 20.78
N VAL A 156 21.53 0.99 19.61
CA VAL A 156 20.86 1.25 18.33
C VAL A 156 20.25 -0.02 17.76
N TYR A 157 19.13 0.12 17.04
CA TYR A 157 18.58 -0.96 16.23
C TYR A 157 18.00 -0.40 14.92
N THR A 158 17.97 -1.25 13.89
CA THR A 158 17.37 -0.90 12.60
C THR A 158 15.90 -1.26 12.60
N GLN A 159 15.05 -0.31 12.19
CA GLN A 159 13.63 -0.51 11.97
C GLN A 159 13.30 -0.44 10.48
N PHE A 160 12.63 -1.47 9.99
CA PHE A 160 12.11 -1.56 8.63
C PHE A 160 10.67 -1.03 8.59
N GLN A 161 10.42 -0.03 7.75
CA GLN A 161 9.13 0.62 7.66
C GLN A 161 8.79 1.06 6.22
N PRO A 162 7.50 1.26 5.90
CA PRO A 162 7.11 1.85 4.62
C PRO A 162 7.75 3.23 4.39
N GLU A 163 8.17 3.49 3.15
CA GLU A 163 8.80 4.75 2.75
C GLU A 163 7.76 5.84 2.48
N PHE A 164 7.28 6.49 3.55
CA PHE A 164 6.51 7.75 3.51
C PHE A 164 6.82 8.63 4.71
N ARG A 165 6.62 9.94 4.57
CA ARG A 165 6.94 10.91 5.64
C ARG A 165 5.99 10.81 6.83
N ASN A 166 4.67 10.91 6.60
CA ASN A 166 3.67 10.86 7.68
C ASN A 166 3.16 9.43 7.95
N LEU A 167 4.11 8.52 8.24
CA LEU A 167 3.83 7.09 8.36
C LEU A 167 2.73 6.76 9.38
N ASN A 168 2.79 7.34 10.58
CA ASN A 168 1.84 7.02 11.65
C ASN A 168 0.41 7.42 11.31
N ALA A 169 0.20 8.55 10.62
CA ALA A 169 -1.15 8.97 10.21
C ALA A 169 -1.72 8.02 9.15
N ILE A 170 -0.91 7.65 8.16
CA ILE A 170 -1.30 6.72 7.09
C ILE A 170 -1.58 5.32 7.66
N MET A 171 -0.69 4.77 8.49
CA MET A 171 -0.92 3.48 9.16
C MET A 171 -2.10 3.52 10.13
N GLY A 172 -2.41 4.69 10.70
CA GLY A 172 -3.55 4.90 11.59
C GLY A 172 -4.88 4.54 10.93
N VAL A 173 -5.05 4.87 9.65
CA VAL A 173 -6.28 4.63 8.90
C VAL A 173 -6.31 3.30 8.13
N ILE A 174 -5.24 2.51 8.16
CA ILE A 174 -5.12 1.22 7.46
C ILE A 174 -5.20 0.08 8.48
N PRO A 175 -6.20 -0.82 8.40
CA PRO A 175 -6.35 -1.93 9.36
C PRO A 175 -5.22 -2.96 9.33
N LEU A 176 -4.63 -3.23 8.17
CA LEU A 176 -3.56 -4.21 8.01
C LEU A 176 -2.36 -3.63 7.26
N VAL A 177 -1.19 -3.68 7.88
CA VAL A 177 0.10 -3.26 7.31
C VAL A 177 1.07 -4.42 7.46
N GLY A 178 1.54 -4.97 6.34
CA GLY A 178 2.41 -6.14 6.31
C GLY A 178 3.74 -5.87 5.62
N ARG A 179 4.82 -6.45 6.15
CA ARG A 179 6.16 -6.41 5.53
C ARG A 179 6.39 -7.67 4.71
N LEU A 180 6.60 -7.53 3.40
CA LEU A 180 7.00 -8.65 2.56
C LEU A 180 8.51 -8.90 2.69
N VAL A 181 8.87 -10.11 3.11
CA VAL A 181 10.26 -10.58 3.20
C VAL A 181 10.45 -11.83 2.34
N VAL A 182 11.68 -11.99 1.83
CA VAL A 182 12.13 -13.19 1.11
C VAL A 182 13.17 -13.87 2.00
N TYR A 183 13.00 -15.16 2.27
CA TYR A 183 14.03 -15.98 2.88
C TYR A 183 14.29 -17.24 2.05
N THR A 184 15.42 -17.87 2.29
CA THR A 184 15.72 -19.18 1.71
C THR A 184 15.36 -20.25 2.72
N ASN A 185 14.46 -21.15 2.36
CA ASN A 185 14.16 -22.32 3.18
C ASN A 185 15.40 -23.22 3.20
N GLN A 186 15.94 -23.48 4.40
CA GLN A 186 17.19 -24.24 4.55
C GLN A 186 17.05 -25.73 4.19
N THR A 187 15.82 -26.25 4.19
CA THR A 187 15.54 -27.65 3.87
C THR A 187 15.32 -27.85 2.37
N THR A 188 14.62 -26.94 1.70
CA THR A 188 14.30 -27.06 0.26
C THR A 188 15.26 -26.27 -0.63
N ASN A 189 16.07 -25.36 -0.08
CA ASN A 189 16.84 -24.34 -0.80
C ASN A 189 16.00 -23.43 -1.70
N GLU A 190 14.68 -23.38 -1.48
CA GLU A 190 13.78 -22.52 -2.24
C GLU A 190 13.62 -21.15 -1.59
N HIS A 191 13.42 -20.13 -2.43
CA HIS A 191 13.09 -18.79 -1.95
C HIS A 191 11.60 -18.68 -1.64
N GLU A 192 11.29 -18.49 -0.37
CA GLU A 192 9.93 -18.31 0.12
C GLU A 192 9.65 -16.83 0.40
N ARG A 193 8.44 -16.40 0.06
CA ARG A 193 7.95 -15.04 0.25
C ARG A 193 6.84 -15.05 1.29
N ILE A 194 7.05 -14.35 2.39
CA ILE A 194 6.07 -14.24 3.48
C ILE A 194 5.80 -12.76 3.80
N ILE A 195 4.60 -12.50 4.28
CA ILE A 195 4.19 -11.21 4.85
C ILE A 195 4.27 -11.34 6.36
N VAL A 196 5.08 -10.51 6.99
CA VAL A 196 5.12 -10.33 8.44
C VAL A 196 4.01 -9.36 8.84
N LEU A 197 3.11 -9.80 9.71
CA LEU A 197 1.93 -9.05 10.15
C LEU A 197 2.06 -8.54 11.58
N GLN A 198 2.93 -9.15 12.39
CA GLN A 198 3.13 -8.73 13.77
C GLN A 198 4.19 -7.63 13.90
N PRO A 199 3.87 -6.54 14.63
CA PRO A 199 4.84 -5.49 14.91
C PRO A 199 5.96 -6.02 15.82
N THR A 200 7.19 -5.67 15.50
CA THR A 200 8.35 -5.86 16.38
C THR A 200 9.07 -4.52 16.52
N GLN A 201 10.09 -4.44 17.40
CA GLN A 201 10.95 -3.24 17.42
C GLN A 201 11.53 -2.98 16.03
N ALA A 202 11.97 -4.03 15.34
CA ALA A 202 12.61 -3.91 14.03
C ALA A 202 11.62 -3.81 12.85
N THR A 203 10.32 -4.03 13.01
CA THR A 203 9.37 -4.11 11.88
C THR A 203 8.07 -3.38 12.19
N LYS A 204 7.74 -2.38 11.35
CA LYS A 204 6.45 -1.67 11.38
C LYS A 204 5.37 -2.47 10.66
N ALA A 205 4.66 -3.30 11.41
CA ALA A 205 3.47 -3.99 10.94
C ALA A 205 2.25 -3.66 11.81
N LYS A 206 1.06 -4.03 11.34
CA LYS A 206 -0.21 -3.84 12.02
C LYS A 206 -1.20 -4.87 11.49
N ASP A 207 -1.96 -5.51 12.37
CA ASP A 207 -3.05 -6.39 11.95
C ASP A 207 -4.26 -6.22 12.86
N GLN A 208 -5.34 -5.67 12.29
CA GLN A 208 -6.65 -5.54 12.93
C GLN A 208 -7.71 -6.41 12.24
N LEU A 209 -7.32 -7.24 11.27
CA LEU A 209 -8.23 -8.07 10.48
C LEU A 209 -8.09 -9.55 10.83
N ILE A 210 -6.89 -10.12 10.72
CA ILE A 210 -6.70 -11.56 10.95
C ILE A 210 -6.52 -11.82 12.45
N GLY A 211 -5.51 -11.19 13.06
CA GLY A 211 -5.36 -11.01 14.49
C GLY A 211 -4.73 -12.17 15.26
N ASN A 212 -4.51 -13.33 14.63
CA ASN A 212 -4.01 -14.55 15.29
C ASN A 212 -2.83 -15.23 14.58
N ILE A 213 -2.23 -14.55 13.60
CA ILE A 213 -1.06 -15.08 12.87
C ILE A 213 0.08 -14.05 12.85
N ASP A 214 1.30 -14.58 12.87
CA ASP A 214 2.51 -13.75 12.86
C ASP A 214 2.96 -13.42 11.43
N THR A 215 2.84 -14.42 10.57
CA THR A 215 3.25 -14.38 9.18
C THR A 215 2.24 -15.15 8.33
N ILE A 216 2.21 -14.84 7.04
CA ILE A 216 1.39 -15.54 6.05
C ILE A 216 2.15 -15.61 4.71
N PRO A 217 2.06 -16.70 3.93
CA PRO A 217 2.63 -16.73 2.59
C PRO A 217 2.10 -15.58 1.72
N GLN A 218 2.97 -14.98 0.92
CA GLN A 218 2.65 -13.80 0.12
C GLN A 218 1.37 -13.98 -0.71
N MET A 219 1.23 -15.13 -1.37
CA MET A 219 0.11 -15.41 -2.27
C MET A 219 -1.16 -15.85 -1.55
N GLU A 220 -1.12 -15.98 -0.21
CA GLU A 220 -2.27 -16.41 0.61
C GLU A 220 -2.94 -15.26 1.35
N LEU A 221 -2.27 -14.10 1.52
CA LEU A 221 -2.84 -12.95 2.23
C LEU A 221 -4.16 -12.49 1.60
N LEU A 222 -4.15 -12.12 0.31
CA LEU A 222 -5.33 -11.54 -0.33
C LEU A 222 -6.47 -12.57 -0.47
N PRO A 223 -6.22 -13.84 -0.84
CA PRO A 223 -7.26 -14.87 -0.81
C PRO A 223 -7.84 -15.10 0.58
N THR A 224 -7.06 -14.99 1.65
CA THR A 224 -7.56 -15.13 3.02
C THR A 224 -8.53 -14.00 3.37
N LEU A 225 -8.20 -12.76 2.98
CA LEU A 225 -9.08 -11.61 3.19
C LEU A 225 -10.36 -11.70 2.34
N GLN A 226 -10.29 -12.23 1.11
CA GLN A 226 -11.46 -12.40 0.24
C GLN A 226 -12.30 -13.65 0.53
N LYS A 227 -11.82 -14.60 1.35
CA LYS A 227 -12.62 -15.76 1.81
C LYS A 227 -13.67 -15.39 2.86
N GLY A 228 -13.53 -14.23 3.49
CA GLY A 228 -14.44 -13.74 4.52
C GLY A 228 -15.62 -12.91 4.01
N GLU A 229 -15.81 -12.85 2.69
CA GLU A 229 -16.93 -12.19 1.99
C GLU A 229 -18.21 -13.05 1.97
#